data_AF-A0A937UG21-F1
#
_entry.id   AF-A0A937UG21-F1
#
_cell.length_a   1.000
_cell.length_b   1.000
_cell.length_c   1.000
_cell.angle_alpha   90.00
_cell.angle_beta   90.00
_cell.angle_gamma   90.00
#
_symmetry.space_group_name_H-M   'P 1'
#
loop_
_entity.id
_entity.type
_entity.pdbx_description
1 polymer ?
#
loop_
_entity_poly.entity_id
_entity_poly.type
_entity_poly.pdbx_seq_one_letter_code
_entity_poly.pdbx_strand_id
1 'polypeptide(L)'
;MKAGNQTKGSVTPTWDQFKEAFAVFHNDYQIVGHPGEPAVSPFDEPREYGKYSLTQIPDLMTEKDFESQMGSMKKILITCMDKRVARKIWESENGASGEVFLLAIGGGVVQNRERRKAIEVIAGYLAQFHQLREVVASDHEHVCGAVKYFLANVGLSNENGLPGLLGKPPGSEEEREIMNRLISHGAHPWIKEFGDDKVVAKDAYVNESERDVQEFLIQIKDIKPLSIEQLEHEMQAELIGTAAALRS
;
A
#
# COMPACT_ATOMS: atom_id res chain seq x y z
N MET A 1 23.97 -3.32 -32.41
CA MET A 1 24.47 -2.44 -31.34
C MET A 1 23.28 -2.10 -30.44
N LYS A 2 23.20 -2.67 -29.24
CA LYS A 2 22.14 -2.34 -28.27
C LYS A 2 22.61 -1.12 -27.48
N ALA A 3 21.87 -0.02 -27.60
CA ALA A 3 22.12 1.19 -26.81
C ALA A 3 21.90 0.86 -25.33
N GLY A 4 22.97 1.02 -24.54
CA GLY A 4 22.88 0.98 -23.09
C GLY A 4 22.07 2.17 -22.62
N ASN A 5 20.89 1.91 -22.05
CA ASN A 5 20.11 2.92 -21.37
C ASN A 5 20.86 3.25 -20.07
N GLN A 6 21.63 4.34 -20.07
CA GLN A 6 22.17 4.91 -18.86
C GLN A 6 21.01 5.50 -18.06
N THR A 7 20.52 4.75 -17.07
CA THR A 7 19.62 5.28 -16.05
C THR A 7 20.36 6.39 -15.30
N LYS A 8 19.82 7.61 -15.37
CA LYS A 8 20.21 8.73 -14.49
C LYS A 8 20.38 8.19 -13.08
N GLY A 9 21.55 8.40 -12.47
CA GLY A 9 21.87 7.90 -11.14
C GLY A 9 20.78 8.29 -10.14
N SER A 10 19.95 7.32 -9.75
CA SER A 10 19.13 7.47 -8.56
C SER A 10 20.10 7.57 -7.39
N VAL A 11 20.01 8.67 -6.65
CA VAL A 11 20.72 8.76 -5.37
C VAL A 11 20.04 7.74 -4.47
N THR A 12 20.78 6.69 -4.11
CA THR A 12 20.30 5.66 -3.20
C THR A 12 19.95 6.31 -1.85
N PRO A 13 18.74 6.09 -1.30
CA PRO A 13 18.36 6.66 -0.02
C PRO A 13 19.28 6.23 1.12
N THR A 14 19.47 7.09 2.11
CA THR A 14 20.22 6.78 3.35
C THR A 14 19.29 6.20 4.43
N TRP A 15 19.87 5.61 5.48
CA TRP A 15 19.11 5.13 6.64
C TRP A 15 18.27 6.21 7.33
N ASP A 16 18.81 7.43 7.45
CA ASP A 16 18.05 8.53 8.06
C ASP A 16 16.85 8.92 7.20
N GLN A 17 17.02 8.99 5.87
CA GLN A 17 15.90 9.23 4.95
C GLN A 17 14.87 8.10 5.00
N PHE A 18 15.33 6.85 5.13
CA PHE A 18 14.46 5.69 5.30
C PHE A 18 13.62 5.77 6.59
N LYS A 19 14.23 6.09 7.74
CA LYS A 19 13.50 6.28 9.00
C LYS A 19 12.52 7.45 8.93
N GLU A 20 12.92 8.58 8.34
CA GLU A 20 12.05 9.75 8.15
C GLU A 20 10.84 9.39 7.28
N ALA A 21 11.05 8.60 6.22
CA ALA A 21 9.96 8.10 5.39
C ALA A 21 9.02 7.16 6.17
N PHE A 22 9.53 6.26 7.00
CA PHE A 22 8.70 5.43 7.88
C PHE A 22 7.88 6.27 8.88
N ALA A 23 8.46 7.35 9.39
CA ALA A 23 7.81 8.23 10.34
C ALA A 23 6.60 8.96 9.75
N VAL A 24 6.44 9.06 8.43
CA VAL A 24 5.22 9.62 7.81
C VAL A 24 3.96 8.81 8.18
N PHE A 25 4.12 7.52 8.52
CA PHE A 25 3.03 6.62 8.84
C PHE A 25 2.77 6.47 10.36
N HIS A 26 3.56 7.13 11.22
CA HIS A 26 3.54 6.87 12.68
C HIS A 26 2.19 7.10 13.35
N ASN A 27 1.35 7.97 12.77
CA ASN A 27 0.03 8.35 13.29
C ASN A 27 -1.13 7.64 12.58
N ASP A 28 -0.90 6.62 11.76
CA ASP A 28 -1.97 6.03 10.96
C ASP A 28 -3.13 5.48 11.80
N TYR A 29 -2.88 5.01 13.02
CA TYR A 29 -3.96 4.61 13.92
C TYR A 29 -4.96 5.74 14.25
N GLN A 30 -4.56 7.01 14.17
CA GLN A 30 -5.46 8.15 14.34
C GLN A 30 -6.53 8.20 13.24
N ILE A 31 -6.18 7.76 12.02
CA ILE A 31 -7.08 7.73 10.86
C ILE A 31 -8.30 6.84 11.11
N VAL A 32 -8.10 5.75 11.86
CA VAL A 32 -9.14 4.77 12.18
C VAL A 32 -9.71 4.93 13.59
N GLY A 33 -9.35 6.01 14.31
CA GLY A 33 -9.88 6.28 15.65
C GLY A 33 -9.34 5.37 16.75
N HIS A 34 -8.14 4.82 16.58
CA HIS A 34 -7.47 3.97 17.58
C HIS A 34 -6.12 4.56 18.05
N PRO A 35 -6.04 5.86 18.42
CA PRO A 35 -4.77 6.45 18.85
C PRO A 35 -4.21 5.72 20.09
N GLY A 36 -2.95 5.29 20.03
CA GLY A 36 -2.25 4.68 21.17
C GLY A 36 -2.14 3.14 21.14
N GLU A 37 -2.68 2.47 20.11
CA GLU A 37 -2.35 1.06 19.87
C GLU A 37 -0.84 0.92 19.58
N PRO A 38 -0.18 -0.17 20.03
CA PRO A 38 1.23 -0.37 19.75
C PRO A 38 1.45 -0.70 18.27
N ALA A 39 2.51 -0.11 17.70
CA ALA A 39 3.02 -0.53 16.40
C ALA A 39 3.74 -1.88 16.51
N VAL A 40 3.85 -2.59 15.39
CA VAL A 40 4.63 -3.82 15.25
C VAL A 40 5.93 -3.55 14.49
N SER A 41 6.97 -4.32 14.78
CA SER A 41 8.20 -4.31 13.97
C SER A 41 7.89 -4.83 12.56
N PRO A 42 8.59 -4.38 11.51
CA PRO A 42 8.49 -4.98 10.17
C PRO A 42 8.90 -6.45 10.11
N PHE A 43 9.65 -6.92 11.11
CA PHE A 43 10.16 -8.29 11.19
C PHE A 43 9.30 -9.21 12.06
N ASP A 44 8.30 -8.65 12.73
CA ASP A 44 7.40 -9.40 13.61
C ASP A 44 6.11 -9.79 12.87
N GLU A 45 5.38 -10.74 13.46
CA GLU A 45 4.05 -11.08 12.98
C GLU A 45 3.05 -9.92 13.20
N PRO A 46 2.07 -9.71 12.29
CA PRO A 46 0.98 -8.79 12.54
C PRO A 46 0.19 -9.20 13.78
N ARG A 47 -0.49 -8.24 14.39
CA ARG A 47 -1.38 -8.46 15.53
C ARG A 47 -2.54 -9.37 15.11
N GLU A 48 -3.11 -10.05 16.10
CA GLU A 48 -4.22 -10.97 15.92
C GLU A 48 -5.42 -10.33 15.21
N TYR A 49 -6.22 -11.15 14.53
CA TYR A 49 -7.47 -10.72 13.91
C TYR A 49 -8.34 -9.90 14.87
N GLY A 50 -8.86 -8.78 14.38
CA GLY A 50 -9.62 -7.82 15.17
C GLY A 50 -8.78 -6.71 15.80
N LYS A 51 -7.44 -6.75 15.68
CA LYS A 51 -6.53 -5.66 16.05
C LYS A 51 -5.83 -5.09 14.82
N TYR A 52 -5.79 -3.76 14.70
CA TYR A 52 -5.03 -3.10 13.63
C TYR A 52 -3.53 -3.33 13.83
N SER A 53 -2.78 -3.43 12.73
CA SER A 53 -1.34 -3.69 12.74
C SER A 53 -0.61 -2.61 11.96
N LEU A 54 -0.20 -1.54 12.63
CA LEU A 54 0.66 -0.52 12.05
C LEU A 54 2.13 -0.93 12.21
N THR A 55 2.87 -1.00 11.12
CA THR A 55 4.31 -1.24 11.15
C THR A 55 5.08 0.05 11.42
N GLN A 56 6.06 0.02 12.33
CA GLN A 56 7.05 1.08 12.52
C GLN A 56 8.44 0.49 12.80
N ILE A 57 9.49 1.19 12.38
CA ILE A 57 10.87 0.86 12.78
C ILE A 57 11.00 1.13 14.29
N PRO A 58 11.49 0.18 15.10
CA PRO A 58 11.73 0.44 16.52
C PRO A 58 12.72 1.61 16.73
N ASP A 59 12.38 2.55 17.62
CA ASP A 59 13.14 3.80 17.82
C ASP A 59 14.64 3.60 18.10
N LEU A 60 14.98 2.51 18.79
CA LEU A 60 16.35 2.18 19.18
C LEU A 60 17.10 1.31 18.16
N MET A 61 16.46 0.94 17.05
CA MET A 61 17.08 0.10 16.01
C MET A 61 18.15 0.89 15.26
N THR A 62 19.37 0.36 15.23
CA THR A 62 20.44 0.92 14.39
C THR A 62 20.35 0.40 12.96
N GLU A 63 20.99 1.09 12.00
CA GLU A 63 21.08 0.62 10.62
C GLU A 63 21.67 -0.79 10.55
N LYS A 64 22.73 -1.05 11.33
CA LYS A 64 23.38 -2.36 11.38
C LYS A 64 22.44 -3.46 11.91
N ASP A 65 21.61 -3.16 12.91
CA ASP A 65 20.62 -4.12 13.43
C ASP A 65 19.55 -4.43 12.38
N PHE A 66 19.11 -3.39 11.66
CA PHE A 66 18.17 -3.51 10.55
C PHE A 66 18.75 -4.36 9.42
N GLU A 67 19.95 -4.06 8.95
CA GLU A 67 20.67 -4.82 7.93
C GLU A 67 20.83 -6.29 8.32
N SER A 68 21.17 -6.55 9.60
CA SER A 68 21.31 -7.92 10.12
C SER A 68 19.99 -8.70 10.03
N GLN A 69 18.86 -8.09 10.36
CA GLN A 69 17.55 -8.74 10.25
C GLN A 69 17.13 -8.94 8.79
N MET A 70 17.34 -7.91 7.96
CA MET A 70 17.11 -7.96 6.52
C MET A 70 17.87 -9.11 5.84
N GLY A 71 19.03 -9.52 6.36
CA GLY A 71 19.81 -10.65 5.84
C GLY A 71 19.04 -11.97 5.72
N SER A 72 17.93 -12.13 6.46
CA SER A 72 17.04 -13.30 6.39
C SER A 72 15.77 -13.10 5.55
N MET A 73 15.46 -11.86 5.16
CA MET A 73 14.26 -11.52 4.41
C MET A 73 14.42 -11.84 2.92
N LYS A 74 13.35 -12.35 2.31
CA LYS A 74 13.28 -12.61 0.86
C LYS A 74 12.10 -11.91 0.18
N LYS A 75 11.07 -11.56 0.94
CA LYS A 75 9.83 -10.96 0.45
C LYS A 75 9.54 -9.68 1.21
N ILE A 76 9.07 -8.66 0.50
CA ILE A 76 8.39 -7.51 1.10
C ILE A 76 6.90 -7.73 0.93
N LEU A 77 6.13 -7.61 2.01
CA LEU A 77 4.68 -7.58 1.98
C LEU A 77 4.19 -6.19 2.37
N ILE A 78 3.59 -5.44 1.43
CA ILE A 78 2.91 -4.20 1.72
C ILE A 78 1.42 -4.44 1.74
N THR A 79 0.76 -3.99 2.79
CA THR A 79 -0.69 -4.15 2.96
C THR A 79 -1.29 -3.06 3.84
N CYS A 80 -2.61 -3.00 3.89
CA CYS A 80 -3.32 -2.15 4.83
C CYS A 80 -3.15 -2.67 6.27
N MET A 81 -2.99 -1.75 7.22
CA MET A 81 -2.98 -2.04 8.66
C MET A 81 -4.32 -2.56 9.22
N ASP A 82 -5.34 -2.75 8.39
CA ASP A 82 -6.70 -3.11 8.79
C ASP A 82 -6.73 -4.40 9.62
N LYS A 83 -7.50 -4.35 10.70
CA LYS A 83 -7.65 -5.43 11.67
C LYS A 83 -8.21 -6.74 11.12
N ARG A 84 -8.80 -6.72 9.92
CA ARG A 84 -9.33 -7.90 9.23
C ARG A 84 -8.34 -8.50 8.23
N VAL A 85 -7.29 -7.74 7.87
CA VAL A 85 -6.55 -7.95 6.62
C VAL A 85 -5.10 -8.30 6.86
N ALA A 86 -4.36 -7.47 7.61
CA ALA A 86 -2.90 -7.59 7.73
C ALA A 86 -2.45 -9.00 8.13
N ARG A 87 -3.09 -9.60 9.15
CA ARG A 87 -2.80 -10.96 9.61
C ARG A 87 -3.07 -12.02 8.54
N LYS A 88 -4.22 -11.91 7.86
CA LYS A 88 -4.68 -12.91 6.88
C LYS A 88 -3.80 -12.94 5.64
N ILE A 89 -3.43 -11.76 5.13
CA ILE A 89 -2.51 -11.65 4.00
C ILE A 89 -1.11 -12.12 4.40
N TRP A 90 -0.63 -11.77 5.59
CA TRP A 90 0.66 -12.30 6.07
C TRP A 90 0.66 -13.83 6.15
N GLU A 91 -0.45 -14.45 6.58
CA GLU A 91 -0.61 -15.91 6.61
C GLU A 91 -0.64 -16.51 5.18
N SER A 92 -1.39 -15.92 4.25
CA SER A 92 -1.47 -16.39 2.85
C SER A 92 -0.13 -16.28 2.12
N GLU A 93 0.69 -15.30 2.50
CA GLU A 93 2.03 -15.06 1.98
C GLU A 93 3.13 -15.87 2.65
N ASN A 94 2.76 -16.85 3.49
CA ASN A 94 3.68 -17.71 4.25
C ASN A 94 4.61 -16.91 5.18
N GLY A 95 4.06 -15.88 5.83
CA GLY A 95 4.82 -15.00 6.73
C GLY A 95 5.46 -15.72 7.92
N ALA A 96 4.88 -16.85 8.36
CA ALA A 96 5.43 -17.69 9.43
C ALA A 96 6.79 -18.32 9.09
N SER A 97 7.23 -18.23 7.83
CA SER A 97 8.60 -18.61 7.42
C SER A 97 9.70 -17.75 8.05
N GLY A 98 9.36 -16.55 8.53
CA GLY A 98 10.33 -15.57 9.01
C GLY A 98 11.13 -14.90 7.89
N GLU A 99 10.70 -15.04 6.62
CA GLU A 99 11.38 -14.46 5.45
C GLU A 99 10.65 -13.24 4.86
N VAL A 100 9.66 -12.70 5.58
CA VAL A 100 8.78 -11.61 5.12
C VAL A 100 9.02 -10.34 5.93
N PHE A 101 9.41 -9.28 5.23
CA PHE A 101 9.39 -7.92 5.73
C PHE A 101 7.99 -7.34 5.55
N LEU A 102 7.29 -7.06 6.64
CA LEU A 102 5.94 -6.50 6.63
C LEU A 102 5.97 -4.97 6.62
N LEU A 103 5.21 -4.36 5.72
CA LEU A 103 4.84 -2.94 5.76
C LEU A 103 3.31 -2.82 5.79
N ALA A 104 2.73 -2.89 6.99
CA ALA A 104 1.30 -2.72 7.21
C ALA A 104 1.02 -1.26 7.64
N ILE A 105 0.43 -0.47 6.75
CA ILE A 105 0.20 0.98 6.94
C ILE A 105 -1.22 1.36 6.53
N GLY A 106 -1.70 2.53 6.93
CA GLY A 106 -3.00 3.03 6.50
C GLY A 106 -3.03 3.14 4.97
N GLY A 107 -3.92 2.38 4.33
CA GLY A 107 -4.13 2.38 2.88
C GLY A 107 -3.12 1.57 2.06
N GLY A 108 -2.17 0.89 2.71
CA GLY A 108 -1.17 0.03 2.06
C GLY A 108 -0.40 0.72 0.94
N VAL A 109 -0.51 0.26 -0.29
CA VAL A 109 0.12 0.92 -1.46
C VAL A 109 -0.71 2.08 -2.02
N VAL A 110 -1.98 2.19 -1.67
CA VAL A 110 -2.86 3.28 -2.11
C VAL A 110 -2.66 4.51 -1.22
N GLN A 111 -1.80 5.41 -1.69
CA GLN A 111 -1.31 6.56 -0.92
C GLN A 111 -1.54 7.90 -1.64
N ASN A 112 -1.71 8.97 -0.87
CA ASN A 112 -1.67 10.33 -1.40
C ASN A 112 -0.23 10.74 -1.81
N ARG A 113 -0.09 11.93 -2.42
CA ARG A 113 1.19 12.40 -2.96
C ARG A 113 2.35 12.41 -1.96
N GLU A 114 2.11 12.89 -0.75
CA GLU A 114 3.15 13.00 0.28
C GLU A 114 3.60 11.61 0.75
N ARG A 115 2.63 10.76 1.12
CA ARG A 115 2.87 9.40 1.61
C ARG A 115 3.50 8.52 0.53
N ARG A 116 3.18 8.75 -0.73
CA ARG A 116 3.84 8.07 -1.85
C ARG A 116 5.32 8.39 -1.96
N LYS A 117 5.74 9.64 -1.73
CA LYS A 117 7.18 9.98 -1.71
C LYS A 117 7.91 9.21 -0.61
N ALA A 118 7.27 9.02 0.54
CA ALA A 118 7.81 8.17 1.59
C ALA A 118 7.94 6.71 1.12
N ILE A 119 6.93 6.16 0.44
CA ILE A 119 7.02 4.82 -0.18
C ILE A 119 8.17 4.72 -1.20
N GLU A 120 8.39 5.75 -2.03
CA GLU A 120 9.52 5.76 -2.98
C GLU A 120 10.88 5.70 -2.26
N VAL A 121 11.04 6.42 -1.16
CA VAL A 121 12.26 6.38 -0.32
C VAL A 121 12.41 5.01 0.35
N ILE A 122 11.33 4.45 0.89
CA ILE A 122 11.33 3.11 1.50
C ILE A 122 11.71 2.04 0.47
N ALA A 123 11.06 2.04 -0.70
CA ALA A 123 11.33 1.10 -1.77
C ALA A 123 12.79 1.22 -2.27
N GLY A 124 13.28 2.45 -2.48
CA GLY A 124 14.65 2.69 -2.91
C GLY A 124 15.70 2.25 -1.88
N TYR A 125 15.44 2.44 -0.59
CA TYR A 125 16.33 1.93 0.45
C TYR A 125 16.35 0.40 0.48
N LEU A 126 15.16 -0.23 0.45
CA LEU A 126 15.03 -1.68 0.50
C LEU A 126 15.60 -2.38 -0.75
N ALA A 127 15.60 -1.72 -1.91
CA ALA A 127 16.16 -2.28 -3.15
C ALA A 127 17.69 -2.53 -3.08
N GLN A 128 18.38 -1.98 -2.07
CA GLN A 128 19.79 -2.26 -1.80
C GLN A 128 20.04 -3.70 -1.30
N PHE A 129 19.02 -4.37 -0.76
CA PHE A 129 19.12 -5.71 -0.22
C PHE A 129 18.88 -6.76 -1.32
N HIS A 130 19.97 -7.20 -1.96
CA HIS A 130 19.94 -8.11 -3.11
C HIS A 130 19.27 -9.47 -2.87
N GLN A 131 19.12 -9.89 -1.62
CA GLN A 131 18.43 -11.12 -1.23
C GLN A 131 16.90 -11.02 -1.39
N LEU A 132 16.33 -9.82 -1.46
CA LEU A 132 14.92 -9.61 -1.71
C LEU A 132 14.57 -9.98 -3.15
N ARG A 133 13.62 -10.89 -3.30
CA ARG A 133 13.24 -11.51 -4.59
C ARG A 133 11.85 -11.13 -5.03
N GLU A 134 10.99 -10.72 -4.11
CA GLU A 134 9.59 -10.49 -4.36
C GLU A 134 9.05 -9.34 -3.52
N VAL A 135 8.17 -8.56 -4.12
CA VAL A 135 7.35 -7.55 -3.46
C VAL A 135 5.89 -7.89 -3.72
N VAL A 136 5.12 -8.08 -2.66
CA VAL A 136 3.67 -8.30 -2.73
C VAL A 136 2.97 -7.04 -2.24
N ALA A 137 2.27 -6.37 -3.13
CA ALA A 137 1.37 -5.26 -2.84
C ALA A 137 -0.07 -5.78 -2.78
N SER A 138 -0.54 -6.15 -1.58
CA SER A 138 -1.87 -6.73 -1.38
C SER A 138 -2.70 -5.83 -0.48
N ASP A 139 -3.68 -5.16 -1.07
CA ASP A 139 -4.58 -4.24 -0.39
C ASP A 139 -6.02 -4.70 -0.52
N HIS A 140 -6.92 -4.11 0.25
CA HIS A 140 -8.31 -4.55 0.29
C HIS A 140 -9.30 -3.45 -0.11
N GLU A 141 -10.36 -3.89 -0.76
CA GLU A 141 -11.49 -3.10 -1.21
C GLU A 141 -12.45 -2.66 -0.07
N HIS A 142 -13.46 -1.85 -0.48
CA HIS A 142 -14.71 -1.34 0.14
C HIS A 142 -14.77 -0.94 1.62
N VAL A 143 -14.01 -1.57 2.49
CA VAL A 143 -13.88 -1.29 3.92
C VAL A 143 -12.59 -0.59 4.30
N CYS A 144 -11.69 -0.28 3.35
CA CYS A 144 -10.46 0.46 3.66
C CYS A 144 -10.76 1.92 4.05
N GLY A 145 -10.87 2.16 5.36
CA GLY A 145 -11.13 3.49 5.92
C GLY A 145 -10.02 4.50 5.61
N ALA A 146 -8.78 4.04 5.45
CA ALA A 146 -7.64 4.90 5.14
C ALA A 146 -7.65 5.37 3.68
N VAL A 147 -7.96 4.50 2.72
CA VAL A 147 -8.17 4.89 1.31
C VAL A 147 -9.30 5.90 1.23
N LYS A 148 -10.41 5.66 1.94
CA LYS A 148 -11.50 6.65 2.05
C LYS A 148 -10.96 7.95 2.62
N TYR A 149 -10.25 7.95 3.74
CA TYR A 149 -9.72 9.17 4.36
C TYR A 149 -8.78 9.98 3.43
N PHE A 150 -7.86 9.33 2.71
CA PHE A 150 -6.90 10.02 1.84
C PHE A 150 -7.56 10.52 0.55
N LEU A 151 -8.44 9.72 -0.03
CA LEU A 151 -9.10 10.05 -1.30
C LEU A 151 -10.36 10.92 -1.07
N ALA A 152 -10.86 11.00 0.16
CA ALA A 152 -11.96 11.88 0.58
C ALA A 152 -11.65 13.36 0.42
N ASN A 153 -10.41 13.78 0.68
CA ASN A 153 -9.98 15.16 0.43
C ASN A 153 -9.67 15.47 -1.05
N VAL A 154 -9.64 14.46 -1.93
CA VAL A 154 -9.57 14.64 -3.39
C VAL A 154 -10.97 14.48 -4.03
N GLY A 155 -12.00 14.19 -3.22
CA GLY A 155 -13.41 14.25 -3.61
C GLY A 155 -14.28 13.05 -3.22
N LEU A 156 -13.88 12.20 -2.28
CA LEU A 156 -14.84 11.26 -1.63
C LEU A 156 -15.59 11.87 -0.43
N SER A 157 -15.26 13.09 0.01
CA SER A 157 -16.03 13.81 1.03
C SER A 157 -16.15 15.31 0.72
N ASN A 158 -17.18 15.69 -0.02
CA ASN A 158 -17.78 17.01 0.18
C ASN A 158 -19.17 16.79 0.77
N GLU A 159 -19.59 17.77 1.59
CA GLU A 159 -20.79 17.84 2.44
C GLU A 159 -22.15 17.72 1.71
N ASN A 160 -22.16 17.19 0.49
CA ASN A 160 -23.34 16.96 -0.35
C ASN A 160 -23.51 15.49 -0.81
N GLY A 161 -22.81 14.52 -0.20
CA GLY A 161 -23.08 13.09 -0.41
C GLY A 161 -22.96 12.62 -1.87
N LEU A 162 -21.73 12.59 -2.41
CA LEU A 162 -21.44 12.03 -3.74
C LEU A 162 -20.49 10.81 -3.67
N PRO A 163 -20.52 9.90 -4.67
CA PRO A 163 -20.14 8.51 -4.53
C PRO A 163 -18.99 8.14 -5.49
N GLY A 164 -17.74 8.43 -5.14
CA GLY A 164 -16.58 7.97 -5.95
C GLY A 164 -16.08 6.55 -5.61
N LEU A 165 -16.58 6.01 -4.50
CA LEU A 165 -16.40 4.64 -3.99
C LEU A 165 -17.59 4.34 -3.06
N LEU A 166 -18.07 5.37 -2.34
CA LEU A 166 -19.19 5.32 -1.39
C LEU A 166 -20.60 5.15 -1.98
N GLY A 167 -20.77 5.15 -3.30
CA GLY A 167 -22.07 4.80 -3.91
C GLY A 167 -21.96 3.77 -5.01
N LYS A 168 -20.83 3.08 -5.10
CA LYS A 168 -20.79 1.76 -5.71
C LYS A 168 -21.17 0.74 -4.63
N PRO A 169 -21.99 -0.28 -4.95
CA PRO A 169 -22.29 -1.32 -3.98
C PRO A 169 -20.98 -1.98 -3.52
N PRO A 170 -20.78 -2.17 -2.20
CA PRO A 170 -19.64 -2.91 -1.68
C PRO A 170 -19.44 -4.24 -2.42
N GLY A 171 -18.24 -4.47 -2.96
CA GLY A 171 -17.89 -5.68 -3.70
C GLY A 171 -18.43 -5.74 -5.13
N SER A 172 -18.92 -4.61 -5.66
CA SER A 172 -19.30 -4.51 -7.08
C SER A 172 -18.08 -4.57 -8.00
N GLU A 173 -18.29 -5.01 -9.25
CA GLU A 173 -17.24 -5.08 -10.27
C GLU A 173 -16.58 -3.71 -10.52
N GLU A 174 -17.38 -2.64 -10.60
CA GLU A 174 -16.88 -1.28 -10.80
C GLU A 174 -15.99 -0.79 -9.65
N GLU A 175 -16.33 -1.13 -8.40
CA GLU A 175 -15.49 -0.80 -7.24
C GLU A 175 -14.15 -1.54 -7.29
N ARG A 176 -14.20 -2.83 -7.63
CA ARG A 176 -13.00 -3.66 -7.80
C ARG A 176 -12.10 -3.15 -8.92
N GLU A 177 -12.66 -2.69 -10.03
CA GLU A 177 -11.89 -2.06 -11.11
C GLU A 177 -11.18 -0.78 -10.66
N ILE A 178 -11.84 0.06 -9.85
CA ILE A 178 -11.21 1.26 -9.29
C ILE A 178 -10.09 0.86 -8.33
N MET A 179 -10.34 -0.07 -7.40
CA MET A 179 -9.33 -0.54 -6.45
C MET A 179 -8.14 -1.20 -7.16
N ASN A 180 -8.37 -2.05 -8.15
CA ASN A 180 -7.31 -2.67 -8.95
C ASN A 180 -6.41 -1.62 -9.63
N ARG A 181 -7.01 -0.55 -10.17
CA ARG A 181 -6.28 0.58 -10.76
C ARG A 181 -5.45 1.30 -9.71
N LEU A 182 -6.04 1.61 -8.54
CA LEU A 182 -5.35 2.29 -7.44
C LEU A 182 -4.19 1.46 -6.88
N ILE A 183 -4.39 0.16 -6.65
CA ILE A 183 -3.37 -0.76 -6.14
C ILE A 183 -2.22 -0.89 -7.16
N SER A 184 -2.54 -1.11 -8.43
CA SER A 184 -1.53 -1.14 -9.50
C SER A 184 -0.74 0.15 -9.56
N HIS A 185 -1.41 1.27 -9.35
CA HIS A 185 -0.76 2.56 -9.31
C HIS A 185 0.15 2.74 -8.09
N GLY A 186 -0.31 2.30 -6.92
CA GLY A 186 0.45 2.25 -5.68
C GLY A 186 1.67 1.32 -5.75
N ALA A 187 1.62 0.29 -6.60
CA ALA A 187 2.73 -0.63 -6.84
C ALA A 187 3.89 -0.02 -7.66
N HIS A 188 3.67 1.10 -8.36
CA HIS A 188 4.68 1.67 -9.26
C HIS A 188 6.03 2.03 -8.65
N PRO A 189 6.11 2.65 -7.45
CA PRO A 189 7.38 2.87 -6.77
C PRO A 189 8.17 1.57 -6.61
N TRP A 190 7.51 0.47 -6.28
CA TRP A 190 8.14 -0.84 -6.12
C TRP A 190 8.61 -1.41 -7.46
N ILE A 191 7.79 -1.31 -8.50
CA ILE A 191 8.16 -1.77 -9.86
C ILE A 191 9.39 -1.04 -10.36
N LYS A 192 9.47 0.27 -10.12
CA LYS A 192 10.59 1.11 -10.52
C LYS A 192 11.91 0.64 -9.89
N GLU A 193 11.89 0.24 -8.63
CA GLU A 193 13.09 -0.13 -7.87
C GLU A 193 13.43 -1.63 -7.96
N PHE A 194 12.44 -2.52 -8.09
CA PHE A 194 12.63 -3.98 -8.08
C PHE A 194 12.49 -4.67 -9.45
N GLY A 195 11.80 -4.04 -10.42
CA GLY A 195 11.41 -4.66 -11.69
C GLY A 195 9.99 -5.23 -11.65
N ASP A 196 9.35 -5.31 -12.82
CA ASP A 196 7.98 -5.80 -12.99
C ASP A 196 7.85 -7.31 -12.78
N ASP A 197 8.94 -8.07 -12.96
CA ASP A 197 9.00 -9.51 -12.75
C ASP A 197 8.99 -9.93 -11.27
N LYS A 198 9.30 -8.99 -10.36
CA LYS A 198 9.37 -9.23 -8.92
C LYS A 198 8.19 -8.66 -8.13
N VAL A 199 7.35 -7.84 -8.74
CA VAL A 199 6.23 -7.18 -8.06
C VAL A 199 4.92 -7.87 -8.41
N VAL A 200 4.21 -8.33 -7.38
CA VAL A 200 2.88 -8.92 -7.48
C VAL A 200 1.89 -7.97 -6.83
N ALA A 201 0.87 -7.54 -7.57
CA ALA A 201 -0.24 -6.75 -7.03
C ALA A 201 -1.47 -7.63 -6.85
N LYS A 202 -2.16 -7.46 -5.73
CA LYS A 202 -3.35 -8.23 -5.34
C LYS A 202 -4.41 -7.32 -4.75
N ASP A 203 -5.66 -7.64 -5.05
CA ASP A 203 -6.84 -7.09 -4.37
C ASP A 203 -7.43 -8.16 -3.45
N ALA A 204 -7.59 -7.81 -2.18
CA ALA A 204 -8.01 -8.68 -1.11
C ALA A 204 -9.46 -8.36 -0.73
N TYR A 205 -10.38 -9.26 -1.08
CA TYR A 205 -11.78 -9.18 -0.71
C TYR A 205 -11.98 -9.70 0.72
N VAL A 206 -12.58 -8.89 1.58
CA VAL A 206 -12.87 -9.25 2.97
C VAL A 206 -14.31 -9.76 3.08
N ASN A 207 -14.48 -11.04 3.37
CA ASN A 207 -15.78 -11.59 3.76
C ASN A 207 -15.95 -11.50 5.28
N GLU A 208 -16.65 -10.48 5.76
CA GLU A 208 -16.83 -10.26 7.20
C GLU A 208 -17.62 -11.38 7.90
N SER A 209 -18.59 -11.98 7.20
CA SER A 209 -19.44 -13.03 7.77
C SER A 209 -18.65 -14.32 8.04
N GLU A 210 -17.65 -14.59 7.19
CA GLU A 210 -16.81 -15.79 7.26
C GLU A 210 -15.45 -15.52 7.94
N ARG A 211 -15.13 -14.24 8.22
CA ARG A 211 -13.81 -13.79 8.71
C ARG A 211 -12.67 -14.28 7.80
N ASP A 212 -12.95 -14.24 6.50
CA ASP A 212 -12.06 -14.75 5.47
C ASP A 212 -11.61 -13.65 4.52
N VAL A 213 -10.48 -13.87 3.86
CA VAL A 213 -9.90 -12.96 2.88
C VAL A 213 -9.59 -13.74 1.60
N GLN A 214 -10.20 -13.31 0.49
CA GLN A 214 -9.92 -13.88 -0.83
C GLN A 214 -9.06 -12.91 -1.64
N GLU A 215 -7.95 -13.38 -2.20
CA GLU A 215 -7.03 -12.55 -2.98
C GLU A 215 -7.19 -12.77 -4.48
N PHE A 216 -7.25 -11.67 -5.23
CA PHE A 216 -7.33 -11.64 -6.68
C PHE A 216 -6.06 -11.03 -7.25
N LEU A 217 -5.39 -11.75 -8.14
CA LEU A 217 -4.21 -11.24 -8.83
C LEU A 217 -4.58 -10.11 -9.79
N ILE A 218 -3.82 -9.01 -9.73
CA ILE A 218 -3.97 -7.87 -10.63
C ILE A 218 -2.89 -7.96 -11.72
N GLN A 219 -3.30 -7.90 -12.98
CA GLN A 219 -2.35 -7.83 -14.09
C GLN A 219 -1.83 -6.40 -14.24
N ILE A 220 -0.61 -6.16 -13.77
CA ILE A 220 0.05 -4.84 -13.81
C ILE A 220 0.44 -4.43 -15.25
N LYS A 221 0.66 -5.42 -16.14
CA LYS A 221 1.34 -5.25 -17.44
C LYS A 221 0.68 -4.27 -18.42
N ASP A 222 -0.59 -3.91 -18.21
CA ASP A 222 -1.36 -3.07 -19.13
C ASP A 222 -1.73 -1.69 -18.54
N ILE A 223 -1.32 -1.37 -17.31
CA ILE A 223 -1.68 -0.11 -16.67
C ILE A 223 -0.52 0.87 -16.84
N LYS A 224 -0.69 1.86 -17.72
CA LYS A 224 0.26 2.98 -17.78
C LYS A 224 0.25 3.69 -16.43
N PRO A 225 1.42 3.97 -15.82
CA PRO A 225 1.48 4.84 -14.65
C PRO A 225 0.88 6.19 -15.03
N LEU A 226 -0.25 6.51 -14.42
CA LEU A 226 -0.79 7.86 -14.45
C LEU A 226 0.17 8.77 -13.66
N SER A 227 0.41 9.99 -14.12
CA SER A 227 1.01 11.00 -13.23
C SER A 227 0.08 11.20 -12.03
N ILE A 228 0.60 11.67 -10.90
CA ILE A 228 -0.23 11.97 -9.73
C ILE A 228 -1.33 12.96 -10.11
N GLU A 229 -0.99 13.95 -10.95
CA GLU A 229 -1.94 14.91 -11.50
C GLU A 229 -2.98 14.23 -12.41
N GLN A 230 -2.61 13.19 -13.15
CA GLN A 230 -3.56 12.40 -13.96
C GLN A 230 -4.48 11.55 -13.09
N LEU A 231 -4.01 10.96 -11.99
CA LEU A 231 -4.92 10.31 -11.03
C LEU A 231 -5.85 11.32 -10.39
N GLU A 232 -5.30 12.42 -9.87
CA GLU A 232 -6.11 13.47 -9.26
C GLU A 232 -7.14 14.00 -10.26
N HIS A 233 -6.77 14.17 -11.54
CA HIS A 233 -7.66 14.63 -12.60
C HIS A 233 -8.67 13.58 -13.07
N GLU A 234 -8.28 12.31 -13.25
CA GLU A 234 -9.21 11.22 -13.60
C GLU A 234 -10.22 10.99 -12.48
N MET A 235 -9.76 11.03 -11.24
CA MET A 235 -10.62 10.96 -10.07
C MET A 235 -11.57 12.17 -10.01
N GLN A 236 -11.09 13.40 -10.26
CA GLN A 236 -11.94 14.59 -10.36
C GLN A 236 -12.94 14.53 -11.54
N ALA A 237 -12.55 13.96 -12.68
CA ALA A 237 -13.40 13.83 -13.86
C ALA A 237 -14.53 12.81 -13.63
N GLU A 238 -14.25 11.66 -13.00
CA GLU A 238 -15.27 10.69 -12.57
C GLU A 238 -16.26 11.31 -11.57
N LEU A 239 -15.78 12.19 -10.68
CA LEU A 239 -16.62 12.93 -9.74
C LEU A 239 -17.56 13.92 -10.42
N ILE A 240 -17.09 14.64 -11.45
CA ILE A 240 -17.91 15.61 -12.21
C ILE A 240 -18.96 14.89 -13.07
N GLY A 241 -18.58 13.79 -13.73
CA GLY A 241 -19.51 13.00 -14.57
C GLY A 241 -20.67 12.41 -13.77
N THR A 242 -20.40 11.91 -12.57
CA THR A 242 -21.41 11.30 -11.69
C THR A 242 -22.36 12.34 -11.09
N ALA A 243 -21.87 13.54 -10.77
CA ALA A 243 -22.69 14.65 -10.28
C ALA A 243 -23.66 15.18 -11.36
N ALA A 244 -23.30 15.12 -12.64
CA ALA A 244 -24.17 15.48 -13.74
C ALA A 244 -25.32 14.47 -13.92
N ALA A 245 -25.05 13.18 -13.77
CA ALA A 245 -26.04 12.10 -13.89
C ALA A 245 -27.07 12.07 -12.74
N LEU A 246 -26.71 12.57 -11.55
CA LEU A 246 -27.64 12.67 -10.40
C LEU A 246 -28.53 13.93 -10.44
N ARG A 247 -28.26 14.87 -11.36
CA ARG A 247 -29.06 16.10 -11.56
C ARG A 247 -29.99 16.00 -12.77
N SER A 248 -29.91 14.94 -13.55
CA SER A 248 -30.79 14.59 -14.67
C SER A 248 -31.84 13.57 -14.27
#